data_AF-A0A7S3WXP6-F1
#
_entry.id   AF-A0A7S3WXP6-F1
#
_cell.length_a   1.000
_cell.length_b   1.000
_cell.length_c   1.000
_cell.angle_alpha   90.00
_cell.angle_beta   90.00
_cell.angle_gamma   90.00
#
_symmetry.space_group_name_H-M   'P 1'
#
loop_
_entity.id
_entity.type
_entity.pdbx_description
1 polymer ?
#
loop_
_entity_poly.entity_id
_entity_poly.type
_entity_poly.pdbx_seq_one_letter_code
_entity_poly.pdbx_strand_id
1 'polypeptide(L)'
;WSKCPPGAVPPPPGIERYVPKGQPLQVKVMSFNPEWWHLIEQLGGGGNSAGKLIVTASTPVPYDFIGFQEFYDPWFGLTRPGFDASAVLREYMWVRGEVGGPVGTIIGFRNATWSLISRGQRYVAEDKQGPMYYGKRIALWARFAHRAT
;
A
#
# COMPACT_ATOMS: atom_id res chain seq x y z
N TRP A 1 -25.11 -10.45 -8.49
CA TRP A 1 -24.14 -11.40 -9.08
C TRP A 1 -24.61 -12.86 -9.13
N SER A 2 -25.88 -13.19 -8.84
CA SER A 2 -26.42 -14.56 -8.84
C SER A 2 -26.82 -15.12 -10.21
N LYS A 3 -26.50 -14.43 -11.32
CA LYS A 3 -26.93 -14.81 -12.68
C LYS A 3 -25.78 -15.02 -13.68
N CYS A 4 -24.52 -14.94 -13.25
CA CYS A 4 -23.40 -15.37 -14.09
C CYS A 4 -23.01 -16.80 -13.67
N PRO A 5 -23.20 -17.83 -14.51
CA PRO A 5 -22.51 -19.09 -14.30
C PRO A 5 -21.00 -18.79 -14.28
N PRO A 6 -20.19 -19.46 -13.44
CA PRO A 6 -18.75 -19.26 -13.46
C PRO A 6 -18.24 -19.70 -14.82
N GLY A 7 -18.11 -18.75 -15.74
CA GLY A 7 -17.40 -18.94 -16.99
C GLY A 7 -15.95 -19.28 -16.68
N ALA A 8 -15.26 -19.92 -17.63
CA ALA A 8 -13.84 -20.13 -17.52
C ALA A 8 -13.16 -18.79 -17.16
N VAL A 9 -12.46 -18.75 -16.04
CA VAL A 9 -11.62 -17.60 -15.69
C VAL A 9 -10.55 -17.55 -16.78
N PRO A 10 -10.48 -16.48 -17.60
CA PRO A 10 -9.43 -16.38 -18.60
C PRO A 10 -8.08 -16.48 -17.89
N PRO A 11 -7.09 -17.17 -18.48
CA PRO A 11 -5.76 -17.19 -17.90
C PRO A 11 -5.30 -15.75 -17.67
N PRO A 12 -4.64 -15.46 -16.53
CA PRO A 12 -4.10 -14.13 -16.32
C PRO A 12 -3.21 -13.77 -17.52
N PRO A 13 -3.17 -12.49 -17.94
CA PRO A 13 -2.26 -12.08 -18.99
C PRO A 13 -0.86 -12.57 -18.61
N GLY A 14 -0.18 -13.23 -19.55
CA GLY A 14 1.19 -13.66 -19.31
C GLY A 14 2.01 -12.45 -18.88
N ILE A 15 2.85 -12.62 -17.86
CA ILE A 15 3.84 -11.62 -17.53
C ILE A 15 4.76 -11.55 -18.75
N GLU A 16 4.83 -10.39 -19.40
CA GLU A 16 5.73 -10.19 -20.54
C GLU A 16 7.14 -10.64 -20.15
N ARG A 17 7.77 -11.45 -21.00
CA ARG A 17 9.17 -11.84 -20.79
C ARG A 17 10.04 -10.60 -20.98
N TYR A 18 10.36 -9.95 -19.86
CA TYR A 18 11.29 -8.84 -19.84
C TYR A 18 12.72 -9.37 -19.97
N VAL A 19 13.47 -8.85 -20.95
CA VAL A 19 14.92 -9.05 -21.06
C VAL A 19 15.59 -7.87 -20.33
N PRO A 20 16.19 -8.10 -19.14
CA PRO A 20 16.79 -7.01 -18.38
C PRO A 20 17.94 -6.36 -19.14
N LYS A 21 17.92 -5.03 -19.20
CA LYS A 21 19.03 -4.19 -19.67
C LYS A 21 19.59 -3.40 -18.49
N GLY A 22 20.91 -3.30 -18.40
CA GLY A 22 21.59 -2.53 -17.35
C GLY A 22 21.96 -3.36 -16.12
N GLN A 23 22.50 -2.66 -15.11
CA GLN A 23 22.87 -3.28 -13.84
C GLN A 23 21.63 -3.60 -13.00
N PRO A 24 21.64 -4.70 -12.22
CA PRO A 24 20.57 -4.99 -11.28
C PRO A 24 20.37 -3.84 -10.28
N LEU A 25 19.10 -3.45 -10.07
CA LEU A 25 18.71 -2.52 -9.02
C LEU A 25 18.07 -3.31 -7.88
N GLN A 26 18.58 -3.13 -6.67
CA GLN A 26 17.91 -3.63 -5.48
C GLN A 26 16.75 -2.69 -5.13
N VAL A 27 15.56 -3.26 -4.93
CA VAL A 27 14.36 -2.52 -4.52
C VAL A 27 13.83 -3.13 -3.23
N LYS A 28 13.63 -2.31 -2.21
CA LYS A 28 13.08 -2.75 -0.92
C LYS A 28 11.63 -2.28 -0.77
N VAL A 29 10.70 -3.23 -0.60
CA VAL A 29 9.26 -2.95 -0.52
C VAL A 29 8.71 -3.41 0.82
N MET A 30 7.98 -2.53 1.51
CA MET A 30 7.15 -2.89 2.66
C MET A 30 5.71 -3.09 2.19
N SER A 31 5.06 -4.16 2.64
CA SER A 31 3.61 -4.30 2.62
C SER A 31 3.15 -4.60 4.03
N PHE A 32 2.26 -3.78 4.57
CA PHE A 32 1.85 -3.90 5.97
C PHE A 32 0.37 -3.53 6.15
N ASN A 33 -0.37 -4.42 6.83
CA ASN A 33 -1.70 -4.12 7.34
C ASN A 33 -1.61 -3.80 8.83
N PRO A 34 -1.59 -2.50 9.21
CA PRO A 34 -1.59 -2.08 10.61
C PRO A 34 -2.93 -2.25 11.32
N GLU A 35 -4.02 -2.54 10.60
CA GLU A 35 -5.39 -2.56 11.13
C GLU A 35 -5.64 -1.35 12.04
N TRP A 36 -5.53 -0.13 11.48
CA TRP A 36 -5.37 1.10 12.26
C TRP A 36 -6.43 1.26 13.36
N TRP A 37 -7.67 0.83 13.11
CA TRP A 37 -8.76 0.85 14.08
C TRP A 37 -8.46 -0.05 15.28
N HIS A 38 -7.94 -1.24 15.08
CA HIS A 38 -7.61 -2.16 16.17
C HIS A 38 -6.38 -1.66 16.93
N LEU A 39 -5.29 -1.45 16.20
CA LEU A 39 -4.02 -1.13 16.84
C LEU A 39 -4.05 0.24 17.51
N ILE A 40 -4.58 1.27 16.83
CA ILE A 40 -4.56 2.64 17.36
C ILE A 40 -5.76 2.87 18.29
N GLU A 41 -6.98 2.52 17.90
CA GLU A 41 -8.17 2.88 18.69
C GLU A 41 -8.47 1.88 19.82
N GLN A 42 -8.32 0.58 19.58
CA GLN A 42 -8.65 -0.44 20.61
C GLN A 42 -7.47 -0.74 21.54
N LEU A 43 -6.25 -0.82 21.01
CA LEU A 43 -5.04 -1.16 21.77
C LEU A 43 -4.23 0.07 22.22
N GLY A 44 -4.69 1.29 21.95
CA GLY A 44 -3.98 2.53 22.30
C GLY A 44 -2.59 2.63 21.67
N GLY A 45 -2.39 1.99 20.52
CA GLY A 45 -1.13 1.95 19.77
C GLY A 45 -0.09 0.94 20.27
N GLY A 46 -0.40 0.09 21.26
CA GLY A 46 0.49 -0.99 21.67
C GLY A 46 1.92 -0.55 22.01
N GLY A 47 2.08 0.63 22.63
CA GLY A 47 3.39 1.18 22.98
C GLY A 47 4.25 1.62 21.79
N ASN A 48 3.62 2.03 20.67
CA ASN A 48 4.27 2.39 19.42
C ASN A 48 5.04 1.22 18.75
N SER A 49 4.56 -0.01 18.93
CA SER A 49 5.24 -1.21 18.39
C SER A 49 5.35 -1.18 16.88
N ALA A 50 4.27 -0.83 16.17
CA ALA A 50 4.26 -0.75 14.72
C ALA A 50 5.12 0.39 14.17
N GLY A 51 5.04 1.58 14.77
CA GLY A 51 5.88 2.71 14.35
C GLY A 51 7.36 2.41 14.54
N LYS A 52 7.75 1.83 15.69
CA LYS A 52 9.10 1.32 15.95
C LYS A 52 9.53 0.28 14.92
N LEU A 53 8.68 -0.70 14.62
CA LEU A 53 8.99 -1.74 13.62
C LEU A 53 9.26 -1.13 12.24
N ILE A 54 8.43 -0.20 11.78
CA ILE A 54 8.61 0.47 10.49
C ILE A 54 9.95 1.21 10.44
N VAL A 55 10.27 1.98 11.49
CA VAL A 55 11.51 2.78 11.56
C VAL A 55 12.74 1.88 11.68
N THR A 56 12.72 0.90 12.58
CA THR A 56 13.84 -0.04 12.78
C THR A 56 14.11 -0.84 11.51
N ALA A 57 13.07 -1.36 10.87
CA ALA A 57 13.23 -2.13 9.64
C ALA A 57 13.60 -1.26 8.42
N SER A 58 13.49 0.07 8.52
CA SER A 58 14.03 1.04 7.53
C SER A 58 15.53 1.31 7.71
N THR A 59 16.18 0.76 8.74
CA THR A 59 17.60 0.92 9.01
C THR A 59 18.36 -0.39 8.73
N PRO A 60 19.57 -0.37 8.12
CA PRO A 60 20.28 0.80 7.58
C PRO A 60 19.80 1.23 6.19
N VAL A 61 19.01 0.39 5.50
CA VAL A 61 18.52 0.65 4.14
C VAL A 61 17.02 0.98 4.18
N PRO A 62 16.61 2.20 3.77
CA PRO A 62 15.19 2.59 3.74
C PRO A 62 14.41 1.79 2.70
N TYR A 63 13.09 1.72 2.85
CA TYR A 63 12.22 1.16 1.83
C TYR A 63 12.15 2.06 0.60
N ASP A 64 12.17 1.53 -0.62
CA ASP A 64 11.83 2.32 -1.80
C ASP A 64 10.33 2.62 -1.86
N PHE A 65 9.54 1.61 -1.46
CA PHE A 65 8.09 1.64 -1.52
C PHE A 65 7.46 1.11 -0.23
N ILE A 66 6.38 1.73 0.19
CA ILE A 66 5.60 1.37 1.36
C ILE A 66 4.14 1.20 0.94
N GLY A 67 3.60 -0.01 1.02
CA GLY A 67 2.19 -0.29 0.84
C GLY A 67 1.52 -0.51 2.19
N PHE A 68 0.49 0.27 2.50
CA PHE A 68 -0.37 -0.01 3.64
C PHE A 68 -1.73 -0.54 3.19
N GLN A 69 -2.27 -1.52 3.91
CA GLN A 69 -3.68 -1.95 3.86
C GLN A 69 -4.39 -1.54 5.15
N GLU A 70 -5.72 -1.43 5.14
CA GLU A 70 -6.51 -0.84 6.22
C GLU A 70 -5.78 0.38 6.81
N PHE A 71 -5.50 1.37 5.96
CA PHE A 71 -4.86 2.63 6.31
C PHE A 71 -5.10 3.65 5.20
N TYR A 72 -5.89 4.70 5.46
CA TYR A 72 -6.39 5.59 4.40
C TYR A 72 -5.66 6.94 4.34
N ASP A 73 -5.07 7.38 5.45
CA ASP A 73 -4.41 8.68 5.56
C ASP A 73 -3.06 8.55 6.28
N PRO A 74 -1.93 8.76 5.57
CA PRO A 74 -0.60 8.67 6.15
C PRO A 74 -0.35 9.75 7.22
N TRP A 75 -0.85 10.97 7.02
CA TRP A 75 -0.63 12.06 7.98
C TRP A 75 -1.43 11.85 9.24
N PHE A 76 -2.66 11.37 9.11
CA PHE A 76 -3.48 11.02 10.26
C PHE A 76 -2.87 9.86 11.04
N GLY A 77 -2.57 8.74 10.39
CA GLY A 77 -2.22 7.52 11.10
C GLY A 77 -0.77 7.49 11.62
N LEU A 78 0.22 7.95 10.84
CA LEU A 78 1.65 7.87 11.21
C LEU A 78 2.08 8.91 12.24
N THR A 79 1.18 9.82 12.65
CA THR A 79 1.44 10.84 13.68
C THR A 79 0.62 10.63 14.95
N ARG A 80 -0.17 9.54 15.03
CA ARG A 80 -1.00 9.31 16.22
C ARG A 80 -0.15 8.90 17.42
N PRO A 81 -0.55 9.32 18.64
CA PRO A 81 -0.01 8.74 19.86
C PRO A 81 -0.13 7.21 19.82
N GLY A 82 1.00 6.51 20.01
CA GLY A 82 1.05 5.06 19.93
C GLY A 82 1.19 4.47 18.52
N PHE A 83 1.23 5.28 17.46
CA PHE A 83 1.67 4.87 16.11
C PHE A 83 2.45 6.03 15.48
N ASP A 84 3.56 6.42 16.10
CA ASP A 84 4.42 7.46 15.56
C ASP A 84 5.51 6.83 14.70
N ALA A 85 5.36 7.01 13.40
CA ALA A 85 6.36 6.75 12.36
C ALA A 85 6.51 7.99 11.45
N SER A 86 6.36 9.19 12.04
CA SER A 86 6.37 10.47 11.33
C SER A 86 7.67 10.75 10.57
N ALA A 87 8.78 10.11 10.92
CA ALA A 87 10.03 10.17 10.14
C ALA A 87 9.81 9.77 8.66
N VAL A 88 8.98 8.75 8.42
CA VAL A 88 8.64 8.26 7.07
C VAL A 88 7.85 9.31 6.28
N LEU A 89 7.06 10.16 6.93
CA LEU A 89 6.29 11.20 6.22
C LEU A 89 7.17 12.23 5.52
N ARG A 90 8.40 12.45 5.99
CA ARG A 90 9.31 13.46 5.43
C ARG A 90 10.04 12.96 4.19
N GLU A 91 10.29 11.66 4.11
CA GLU A 91 11.10 11.06 3.05
C GLU A 91 10.26 10.53 1.87
N TYR A 92 8.97 10.33 2.08
CA TYR A 92 8.08 9.66 1.13
C TYR A 92 6.97 10.58 0.66
N MET A 93 6.66 10.48 -0.63
CA MET A 93 5.41 10.97 -1.19
C MET A 93 4.37 9.85 -1.19
N TRP A 94 3.09 10.22 -1.07
CA TRP A 94 2.01 9.27 -0.87
C TRP A 94 0.97 9.32 -1.99
N VAL A 95 0.61 8.14 -2.47
CA VAL A 95 -0.50 7.90 -3.37
C VAL A 95 -1.60 7.21 -2.57
N ARG A 96 -2.79 7.82 -2.52
CA ARG A 96 -3.94 7.24 -1.82
C ARG A 96 -4.89 6.57 -2.80
N GLY A 97 -5.51 5.48 -2.35
CA GLY A 97 -6.76 5.04 -2.92
C GLY A 97 -7.88 5.97 -2.46
N GLU A 98 -8.77 6.34 -3.38
CA GLU A 98 -9.84 7.33 -3.19
C GLU A 98 -11.15 6.94 -3.93
N VAL A 99 -11.18 5.81 -4.66
CA VAL A 99 -12.38 5.37 -5.39
C VAL A 99 -13.50 5.02 -4.42
N GLY A 100 -14.54 5.87 -4.41
CA GLY A 100 -15.69 5.77 -3.52
C GLY A 100 -15.47 6.32 -2.10
N GLY A 101 -14.42 7.12 -1.89
CA GLY A 101 -14.06 7.71 -0.60
C GLY A 101 -12.70 7.26 -0.10
N PRO A 102 -12.30 7.64 1.13
CA PRO A 102 -11.06 7.17 1.75
C PRO A 102 -11.10 5.64 1.84
N VAL A 103 -10.29 4.98 1.03
CA VAL A 103 -10.13 3.52 1.08
C VAL A 103 -8.83 3.24 1.81
N GLY A 104 -8.83 2.20 2.64
CA GLY A 104 -7.70 1.82 3.48
C GLY A 104 -6.52 1.27 2.70
N THR A 105 -6.06 1.92 1.64
CA THR A 105 -4.90 1.50 0.87
C THR A 105 -4.13 2.71 0.38
N ILE A 106 -2.84 2.77 0.73
CA ILE A 106 -1.93 3.84 0.31
C ILE A 106 -0.58 3.26 -0.12
N ILE A 107 0.10 3.96 -1.03
CA ILE A 107 1.46 3.67 -1.49
C ILE A 107 2.34 4.89 -1.20
N GLY A 108 3.32 4.74 -0.32
CA GLY A 108 4.43 5.66 -0.14
C GLY A 108 5.59 5.30 -1.08
N PHE A 109 6.27 6.29 -1.64
CA PHE A 109 7.50 6.09 -2.41
C PHE A 109 8.56 7.14 -2.06
N ARG A 110 9.84 6.73 -2.03
CA ARG A 110 10.95 7.66 -1.79
C ARG A 110 11.13 8.62 -2.97
N ASN A 111 10.66 9.84 -2.80
CA ASN A 111 10.66 10.83 -3.88
C ASN A 111 12.07 11.26 -4.32
N ALA A 112 13.07 11.11 -3.44
CA ALA A 112 14.46 11.40 -3.77
C ALA A 112 15.04 10.45 -4.83
N THR A 113 14.55 9.20 -4.92
CA THR A 113 15.08 8.16 -5.81
C THR A 113 14.09 7.72 -6.88
N TRP A 114 12.80 7.95 -6.69
CA TRP A 114 11.75 7.53 -7.62
C TRP A 114 10.89 8.71 -8.06
N SER A 115 10.45 8.67 -9.33
CA SER A 115 9.45 9.56 -9.89
C SER A 115 8.19 8.76 -10.23
N LEU A 116 7.03 9.33 -9.92
CA LEU A 116 5.74 8.74 -10.28
C LEU A 116 5.46 8.99 -11.77
N ILE A 117 5.30 7.93 -12.56
CA ILE A 117 4.95 7.99 -13.99
C ILE A 117 3.42 8.02 -14.15
N SER A 118 2.74 7.09 -13.50
CA SER A 118 1.29 6.96 -13.58
C SER A 118 0.76 6.21 -12.37
N ARG A 119 -0.51 6.42 -12.05
CA ARG A 119 -1.23 5.69 -11.02
C ARG A 119 -2.65 5.42 -11.46
N GLY A 120 -3.27 4.42 -10.86
CA GLY A 120 -4.67 4.15 -11.07
C GLY A 120 -5.24 3.27 -9.98
N GLN A 121 -6.57 3.21 -9.95
CA GLN A 121 -7.30 2.42 -8.99
C GLN A 121 -8.65 2.01 -9.57
N ARG A 122 -9.13 0.84 -9.16
CA ARG A 122 -10.43 0.31 -9.61
C ARG A 122 -10.97 -0.69 -8.59
N TYR A 123 -12.30 -0.79 -8.49
CA TYR A 123 -12.93 -1.95 -7.85
C TYR A 123 -12.64 -3.23 -8.65
N VAL A 124 -12.03 -4.21 -8.00
CA VAL A 124 -11.66 -5.49 -8.60
C VAL A 124 -12.47 -6.66 -8.06
N ALA A 125 -13.11 -6.49 -6.91
CA ALA A 125 -14.00 -7.47 -6.33
C ALA A 125 -15.08 -6.80 -5.47
N GLU A 126 -16.05 -7.59 -5.04
CA GLU A 126 -17.09 -7.22 -4.10
C GLU A 126 -17.25 -8.38 -3.12
N ASP A 127 -17.36 -8.06 -1.84
CA ASP A 127 -17.56 -9.08 -0.83
C ASP A 127 -18.89 -9.82 -1.07
N LYS A 128 -18.92 -11.08 -0.62
CA LYS A 128 -20.17 -11.84 -0.65
C LYS A 128 -21.21 -11.12 0.21
N GLN A 129 -22.39 -10.91 -0.37
CA GLN A 129 -23.56 -10.38 0.33
C GLN A 129 -23.90 -11.27 1.54
N GLY A 130 -24.16 -10.66 2.69
CA GLY A 130 -24.41 -11.35 3.96
C GLY A 130 -23.71 -10.69 5.16
N PRO A 131 -23.52 -11.41 6.27
CA PRO A 131 -22.93 -10.85 7.50
C PRO A 131 -21.50 -10.32 7.36
N MET A 132 -20.77 -10.75 6.32
CA MET A 132 -19.39 -10.34 6.02
C MET A 132 -19.32 -9.39 4.81
N TYR A 133 -20.41 -8.68 4.51
CA TYR A 133 -20.43 -7.72 3.42
C TYR A 133 -19.83 -6.37 3.86
N TYR A 134 -18.55 -6.16 3.58
CA TYR A 134 -17.85 -4.89 3.82
C TYR A 134 -17.71 -4.04 2.55
N GLY A 135 -18.37 -4.46 1.46
CA GLY A 135 -18.49 -3.69 0.23
C GLY A 135 -17.52 -4.12 -0.87
N LYS A 136 -17.10 -3.14 -1.68
CA LYS A 136 -16.25 -3.37 -2.86
C LYS A 136 -14.77 -3.27 -2.49
N ARG A 137 -13.94 -4.13 -3.08
CA ARG A 137 -12.49 -4.19 -2.89
C ARG A 137 -11.78 -3.50 -4.04
N ILE A 138 -10.81 -2.65 -3.71
CA ILE A 138 -10.03 -1.91 -4.70
C ILE A 138 -8.66 -2.56 -4.94
N ALA A 139 -8.17 -2.43 -6.16
CA ALA A 139 -6.75 -2.47 -6.44
C ALA A 139 -6.25 -1.04 -6.67
N LEU A 140 -5.17 -0.66 -5.98
CA LEU A 140 -4.42 0.57 -6.21
C LEU A 140 -3.08 0.20 -6.85
N TRP A 141 -2.72 0.87 -7.94
CA TRP A 141 -1.44 0.65 -8.62
C TRP A 141 -0.75 1.97 -8.93
N ALA A 142 0.57 1.92 -8.99
CA ALA A 142 1.41 3.02 -9.42
C ALA A 142 2.62 2.48 -10.21
N ARG A 143 3.06 3.26 -11.19
CA ARG A 143 4.25 3.01 -12.00
C ARG A 143 5.26 4.09 -11.70
N PHE A 144 6.51 3.69 -11.52
CA PHE A 144 7.59 4.57 -11.13
C PHE A 144 8.78 4.42 -12.07
N ALA A 145 9.54 5.49 -12.26
CA ALA A 145 10.87 5.46 -12.84
C ALA A 145 11.88 5.72 -11.72
N HIS A 146 12.95 4.94 -11.69
CA HIS A 146 14.08 5.27 -10.85
C HIS A 146 14.82 6.46 -11.48
N ARG A 147 15.25 7.43 -10.66
CA ARG A 147 15.77 8.70 -11.17
C ARG A 147 17.18 8.61 -11.73
N ALA A 148 17.99 7.67 -11.25
CA ALA A 148 19.40 7.57 -11.60
C ALA A 148 19.69 6.56 -12.73
N THR A 149 18.69 5.84 -13.22
CA THR A 149 18.84 4.72 -14.19
C THR A 149 17.86 4.83 -15.33
#